data_AF-A0A7C1VJH9-F1
#
_entry.id   AF-A0A7C1VJH9-F1
#
_cell.length_a   1.000
_cell.length_b   1.000
_cell.length_c   1.000
_cell.angle_alpha   90.00
_cell.angle_beta   90.00
_cell.angle_gamma   90.00
#
_symmetry.space_group_name_H-M   'P 1'
#
loop_
_entity.id
_entity.type
_entity.pdbx_description
1 polymer ?
#
loop_
_entity_poly.entity_id
_entity_poly.type
_entity_poly.pdbx_seq_one_letter_code
_entity_poly.pdbx_strand_id
1 'polypeptide(L)' 'MSWSINFKAATAENARKRIHEHPNLPHEIRDYILAGLAHLEDDRPVFVEGFGHLYDGNSHQHTEAKISVLPITYDKPRE' A
#
# COMPACT_ATOMS: atom_id res chain seq x y z
N MET A 1 6.83 6.00 17.33
CA MET A 1 5.58 6.11 16.56
C MET A 1 5.40 4.86 15.72
N SER A 2 4.34 4.09 15.98
CA SER A 2 3.96 2.94 15.14
C SER A 2 3.04 3.39 14.01
N TRP A 3 3.12 2.71 12.87
CA TRP A 3 2.15 2.86 11.79
C TRP A 3 1.76 1.49 11.25
N SER A 4 0.55 1.40 10.72
CA SER A 4 0.07 0.24 9.98
C SER A 4 -0.86 0.70 8.86
N ILE A 5 -0.84 -0.05 7.78
CA ILE A 5 -1.73 0.15 6.64
C ILE A 5 -2.14 -1.21 6.09
N ASN A 6 -3.42 -1.38 5.83
CA ASN A 6 -3.95 -2.60 5.24
C ASN A 6 -5.23 -2.27 4.51
N PHE A 7 -5.18 -2.23 3.19
CA PHE A 7 -6.38 -2.01 2.39
C PHE A 7 -6.27 -2.58 0.98
N LYS A 8 -7.43 -2.86 0.41
CA LYS A 8 -7.60 -3.18 -1.02
C LYS A 8 -8.13 -1.95 -1.75
N ALA A 9 -7.64 -1.71 -2.95
CA ALA A 9 -8.15 -0.71 -3.86
C ALA A 9 -8.48 -1.35 -5.20
N ALA A 10 -9.57 -0.87 -5.83
CA ALA A 10 -10.01 -1.37 -7.12
C ALA A 10 -9.02 -1.02 -8.27
N THR A 11 -8.23 0.03 -8.09
CA THR A 11 -7.28 0.56 -9.07
C THR A 11 -6.03 1.11 -8.36
N ALA A 12 -4.91 1.21 -9.07
CA ALA A 12 -3.72 1.88 -8.55
C ALA A 12 -3.96 3.38 -8.27
N GLU A 13 -4.83 4.05 -9.06
CA GLU A 13 -5.27 5.42 -8.78
C GLU A 13 -6.03 5.54 -7.45
N ASN A 14 -6.98 4.63 -7.19
CA ASN A 14 -7.70 4.61 -5.92
C ASN A 14 -6.77 4.31 -4.74
N ALA A 15 -5.74 3.49 -4.95
CA ALA A 15 -4.72 3.27 -3.94
C ALA A 15 -3.93 4.55 -3.64
N ARG A 16 -3.46 5.26 -4.67
CA ARG A 16 -2.72 6.53 -4.52
C ARG A 16 -3.54 7.55 -3.71
N LYS A 17 -4.83 7.73 -4.05
CA LYS A 17 -5.75 8.62 -3.30
C LYS A 17 -5.82 8.24 -1.81
N ARG A 18 -6.05 6.96 -1.50
CA ARG A 18 -6.10 6.46 -0.11
C ARG A 18 -4.80 6.67 0.66
N ILE A 19 -3.65 6.53 0.01
CA ILE A 19 -2.34 6.77 0.62
C ILE A 19 -2.14 8.25 0.95
N HIS A 20 -2.55 9.16 0.06
CA HIS A 20 -2.51 10.60 0.32
C HIS A 20 -3.41 11.02 1.49
N GLU A 21 -4.58 10.38 1.61
CA GLU A 21 -5.56 10.66 2.67
C GLU A 21 -5.26 9.95 4.00
N HIS A 22 -4.23 9.09 4.07
CA HIS A 22 -3.96 8.30 5.27
C HIS A 22 -3.38 9.18 6.41
N PRO A 23 -4.14 9.38 7.52
CA PRO A 23 -3.87 10.46 8.46
C PRO A 23 -2.66 10.24 9.39
N ASN A 24 -2.04 9.05 9.41
CA ASN A 24 -0.95 8.72 10.32
C ASN A 24 0.19 7.94 9.65
N LEU A 25 0.30 8.04 8.31
CA LEU A 25 1.39 7.39 7.59
C LEU A 25 2.62 8.32 7.59
N PRO A 26 3.80 7.86 8.06
CA PRO A 26 5.03 8.64 7.96
C PRO A 26 5.34 9.02 6.51
N HIS A 27 5.88 10.22 6.28
CA HIS A 27 6.13 10.72 4.93
C HIS A 27 7.04 9.79 4.12
N GLU A 28 8.11 9.26 4.71
CA GLU A 28 9.02 8.32 4.04
C GLU A 28 8.31 7.06 3.55
N ILE A 29 7.38 6.53 4.36
CA ILE A 29 6.60 5.33 4.03
C ILE A 29 5.54 5.65 2.97
N ARG A 30 4.92 6.83 3.07
CA ARG A 30 3.99 7.32 2.06
C ARG A 30 4.67 7.39 0.70
N ASP A 31 5.84 8.02 0.62
CA ASP A 31 6.59 8.18 -0.62
C ASP A 31 7.05 6.82 -1.18
N TYR A 32 7.50 5.90 -0.33
CA TYR A 32 7.85 4.54 -0.73
C TYR A 32 6.66 3.79 -1.36
N ILE A 33 5.49 3.85 -0.73
CA ILE A 33 4.29 3.18 -1.28
C ILE A 33 3.84 3.86 -2.58
N LEU A 34 3.85 5.19 -2.65
CA LEU A 34 3.49 5.93 -3.86
C LEU A 34 4.43 5.62 -5.03
N ALA A 35 5.73 5.51 -4.78
CA ALA A 35 6.71 5.10 -5.78
C ALA A 35 6.40 3.69 -6.32
N GLY A 36 6.08 2.74 -5.44
CA GLY A 36 5.69 1.39 -5.86
C GLY A 36 4.39 1.37 -6.66
N LEU A 37 3.39 2.18 -6.29
CA LEU A 37 2.14 2.31 -7.04
C LEU A 37 2.32 2.98 -8.41
N ALA A 38 3.30 3.88 -8.55
CA ALA A 38 3.58 4.57 -9.83
C ALA A 38 4.11 3.62 -10.93
N HIS A 39 4.60 2.43 -10.56
CA HIS A 39 5.05 1.41 -11.51
C HIS A 39 3.94 0.44 -11.95
N LEU A 40 2.71 0.60 -11.44
CA LEU A 40 1.57 -0.26 -11.77
C LEU A 40 0.66 0.41 -12.80
N GLU A 41 0.06 -0.41 -13.66
CA GLU A 41 -1.02 0.05 -14.54
C GLU A 41 -2.25 0.47 -13.73
N ASP A 42 -2.89 1.56 -14.15
CA ASP A 42 -3.91 2.22 -13.36
C ASP A 42 -5.20 1.42 -13.19
N ASP A 43 -5.48 0.45 -14.06
CA ASP A 43 -6.70 -0.34 -14.06
C ASP A 43 -6.63 -1.60 -13.17
N ARG A 44 -5.50 -1.85 -12.51
CA ARG A 44 -5.30 -3.10 -11.78
C ARG A 44 -5.70 -2.98 -10.31
N PRO A 45 -6.44 -3.98 -9.77
CA PRO A 45 -6.73 -4.02 -8.34
C PRO A 45 -5.44 -4.30 -7.56
N VAL A 46 -5.24 -3.58 -6.47
CA VAL A 46 -4.03 -3.67 -5.65
C VAL A 46 -4.37 -3.86 -4.19
N PHE A 47 -3.52 -4.59 -3.50
CA PHE A 47 -3.52 -4.73 -2.06
C PHE A 47 -2.25 -4.11 -1.52
N VAL A 48 -2.42 -3.16 -0.59
CA VAL A 48 -1.33 -2.49 0.10
C VAL A 48 -1.40 -2.91 1.55
N GLU A 49 -0.33 -3.52 2.04
CA GLU A 49 -0.14 -3.86 3.43
C GLU A 49 1.22 -3.38 3.90
N GLY A 50 1.30 -2.94 5.15
CA GLY A 50 2.57 -2.52 5.73
C GLY A 50 2.41 -2.22 7.19
N PHE A 51 3.50 -2.41 7.93
CA PHE A 51 3.58 -2.06 9.32
C PHE A 51 5.01 -1.67 9.67
N GLY A 52 5.15 -0.83 10.67
CA GLY A 52 6.47 -0.47 11.14
C GLY A 52 6.42 0.32 12.42
N HIS A 53 7.57 0.37 13.06
CA HIS A 53 7.78 1.15 14.27
C HIS A 53 8.96 2.09 14.08
N LEU A 54 8.70 3.39 14.04
CA LEU A 54 9.72 4.43 14.01
C LEU A 54 10.01 4.85 15.45
N TYR A 55 11.18 4.49 16.00
CA TYR A 55 11.66 5.05 17.27
C TYR A 55 12.67 6.17 16.99
N ASP A 56 12.62 7.25 17.77
CA ASP A 56 13.66 8.27 17.85
C ASP A 56 14.95 7.65 18.41
N GLY A 57 15.77 7.05 17.55
CA GLY A 57 17.11 6.61 17.92
C GLY A 57 17.48 5.21 17.42
N ASN A 58 18.27 5.18 16.35
CA ASN A 58 19.31 4.22 15.92
C ASN A 58 19.18 2.69 16.19
N SER A 59 18.06 2.16 16.66
CA SER A 59 17.86 0.74 16.88
C SER A 59 17.10 0.15 15.71
N HIS A 60 17.83 -0.56 14.84
CA HIS A 60 17.38 -1.47 13.78
C HIS A 60 15.89 -1.37 13.41
N GLN A 61 15.67 -0.60 12.33
CA GLN A 61 14.37 -0.32 11.73
C GLN A 61 13.81 -1.60 11.10
N HIS A 62 12.77 -2.21 11.69
CA HIS A 62 11.93 -3.13 10.93
C HIS A 62 10.68 -2.39 10.49
N THR A 63 10.77 -1.82 9.29
CA THR A 63 9.69 -1.15 8.57
C THR A 63 9.53 -1.87 7.25
N GLU A 64 8.36 -2.48 7.04
CA GLU A 64 8.04 -3.17 5.80
C GLU A 64 6.72 -2.66 5.24
N ALA A 65 6.72 -2.35 3.95
CA ALA A 65 5.51 -2.13 3.17
C ALA A 65 5.58 -3.01 1.93
N LYS A 66 4.48 -3.71 1.66
CA LYS A 66 4.30 -4.61 0.53
C LYS A 66 3.12 -4.18 -0.30
N ILE A 67 3.34 -4.14 -1.61
CA ILE A 67 2.29 -3.89 -2.60
C ILE A 67 2.14 -5.17 -3.40
N SER A 68 0.94 -5.74 -3.39
CA SER A 68 0.61 -6.93 -4.17
C SER A 68 -0.47 -6.56 -5.17
N VAL A 69 -0.22 -6.82 -6.46
CA VAL A 69 -1.30 -6.74 -7.46
C VAL A 69 -2.22 -7.92 -7.24
N LEU A 70 -3.51 -7.66 -7.06
CA LEU A 70 -4.48 -8.73 -6.88
C LEU A 70 -4.71 -9.41 -8.23
N PRO A 71 -4.71 -10.76 -8.28
CA PRO A 71 -5.05 -11.46 -9.50
C PRO A 71 -6.47 -11.07 -9.92
N ILE A 72 -6.67 -10.87 -11.22
CA ILE A 72 -8.01 -10.70 -11.79
C ILE A 72 -8.69 -12.07 -11.72
N THR A 73 -9.52 -12.28 -10.71
CA THR A 73 -10.36 -13.48 -10.62
C THR A 73 -11.52 -13.30 -11.60
N TYR A 74 -11.41 -13.91 -12.78
CA TYR A 74 -12.54 -14.05 -13.68
C TYR A 74 -13.33 -15.31 -13.28
N ASP A 75 -14.36 -15.15 -12.47
CA ASP A 75 -15.37 -16.19 -12.28
C ASP A 75 -16.31 -16.16 -13.48
N LYS A 76 -16.17 -17.13 -14.40
CA LYS A 76 -17.16 -17.32 -15.47
C LYS A 76 -18.53 -17.53 -14.80
N PRO A 77 -19.60 -16.84 -15.23
CA PRO A 77 -20.93 -17.14 -14.72
C PRO A 77 -21.22 -18.63 -14.92
N ARG A 78 -21.67 -19.32 -13.85
CA ARG A 78 -22.18 -20.69 -13.97
C ARG A 78 -23.42 -20.64 -14.88
N GLU A 79 -23.28 -21.23 -16.07
CA GLU A 79 -24.39 -21.54 -16.98
C GLU A 79 -25.37 -22.51 -16.32
#